data_AF-A0A920G1H7-F1
#
_entry.id   AF-A0A920G1H7-F1
#
_cell.length_a   1.000
_cell.length_b   1.000
_cell.length_c   1.000
_cell.angle_alpha   90.00
_cell.angle_beta   90.00
_cell.angle_gamma   90.00
#
_symmetry.space_group_name_H-M   'P 1'
#
loop_
_entity.id
_entity.type
_entity.pdbx_description
1 polymer ?
#
loop_
_entity_poly.entity_id
_entity_poly.type
_entity_poly.pdbx_seq_one_letter_code
_entity_poly.pdbx_strand_id
1 'polypeptide(L)'
;MHKTLLPEGWTRPKGYANGVIAQGQSMIFCGGQIGWNSDECFEHSDFIGQFRQALENVVAVLSTAGAGPEHVTRMTWYVTDRQQYLADLGAVGRTYREIMGKHFPAMSVVEVSALMRMRLS
;
A
#
# COMPACT_ATOMS: atom_id res chain seq x y z
N MET A 1 -4.83 17.67 -5.29
CA MET A 1 -3.57 17.65 -6.09
C MET A 1 -2.40 17.41 -5.14
N HIS A 2 -1.44 16.58 -5.50
CA HIS A 2 -0.24 16.32 -4.72
C HIS A 2 0.99 16.39 -5.62
N LYS A 3 2.13 16.76 -5.04
CA LYS A 3 3.41 16.90 -5.72
C LYS A 3 4.49 16.19 -4.92
N THR A 4 5.32 15.40 -5.60
CA THR A 4 6.48 14.76 -4.99
C THR A 4 7.56 15.79 -4.68
N LEU A 5 8.14 15.67 -3.49
CA LEU A 5 9.27 16.46 -3.03
C LEU A 5 10.54 15.61 -3.19
N LEU A 6 11.55 16.15 -3.87
CA LEU A 6 12.87 15.56 -4.06
C LEU A 6 13.89 16.65 -3.73
N PRO A 7 14.73 16.49 -2.69
CA PRO A 7 15.79 17.46 -2.39
C PRO A 7 16.77 17.61 -3.56
N GLU A 8 17.35 18.80 -3.70
CA GLU A 8 18.35 19.07 -4.72
C GLU A 8 19.58 18.16 -4.57
N GLY A 9 20.09 17.66 -5.68
CA GLY A 9 21.24 16.75 -5.71
C GLY A 9 20.95 15.29 -5.34
N TRP A 10 19.72 14.92 -4.97
CA TRP A 10 19.38 13.54 -4.62
C TRP A 10 19.00 12.70 -5.84
N THR A 11 19.45 11.44 -5.88
CA THR A 11 18.97 10.45 -6.86
C THR A 11 17.48 10.20 -6.66
N ARG A 12 16.73 10.10 -7.76
CA ARG A 12 15.30 9.80 -7.70
C ARG A 12 15.08 8.36 -7.16
N PRO A 13 14.29 8.19 -6.09
CA PRO A 13 13.98 6.86 -5.55
C PRO A 13 13.12 6.03 -6.51
N LYS A 14 13.21 4.70 -6.39
CA LYS A 14 12.40 3.74 -7.16
C LYS A 14 11.27 3.21 -6.28
N GLY A 15 10.03 3.41 -6.71
CA GLY A 15 8.85 2.82 -6.05
C GLY A 15 8.29 3.63 -4.87
N TYR A 16 8.80 4.82 -4.58
CA TYR A 16 8.27 5.73 -3.57
C TYR A 16 8.70 7.18 -3.85
N ALA A 17 8.09 8.14 -3.16
CA ALA A 17 8.53 9.54 -3.15
C ALA A 17 9.26 9.89 -1.83
N ASN A 18 10.34 10.68 -1.90
CA ASN A 18 11.07 11.14 -0.71
C ASN A 18 10.19 12.02 0.21
N GLY A 19 9.27 12.77 -0.40
CA GLY A 19 8.18 13.44 0.31
C GLY A 19 7.03 13.71 -0.64
N VAL A 20 5.86 14.05 -0.10
CA VAL A 20 4.69 14.47 -0.87
C VAL A 20 4.09 15.67 -0.17
N ILE A 21 3.88 16.76 -0.91
CA ILE A 21 2.98 17.84 -0.49
C ILE A 21 1.62 17.58 -1.13
N ALA A 22 0.55 17.70 -0.35
CA ALA A 22 -0.81 17.52 -0.82
C ALA A 22 -1.64 18.76 -0.51
N GLN A 23 -2.47 19.15 -1.48
CA GLN A 23 -3.46 20.20 -1.36
C GLN A 23 -4.82 19.59 -1.68
N GLY A 24 -5.72 19.64 -0.70
CA GLY A 24 -7.06 19.09 -0.79
C GLY A 24 -7.95 19.70 0.28
N GLN A 25 -9.26 19.65 0.05
CA GLN A 25 -10.27 20.17 0.98
C GLN A 25 -10.53 19.20 2.14
N SER A 26 -10.12 17.94 2.01
CA SER A 26 -10.37 16.88 2.99
C SER A 26 -9.21 15.89 3.05
N MET A 27 -8.99 15.32 4.22
CA MET A 27 -8.01 14.25 4.45
C MET A 27 -8.74 12.96 4.81
N ILE A 28 -8.35 11.85 4.19
CA ILE A 28 -8.88 10.52 4.49
C ILE A 28 -7.81 9.76 5.28
N PHE A 29 -8.16 9.32 6.48
CA PHE A 29 -7.32 8.44 7.29
C PHE A 29 -7.84 7.01 7.16
N CYS A 30 -7.21 6.23 6.29
CA CYS A 30 -7.55 4.83 6.10
C CYS A 30 -6.99 3.98 7.26
N GLY A 31 -7.84 3.19 7.90
CA GLY A 31 -7.38 2.14 8.82
C GLY A 31 -6.51 1.10 8.11
N GLY A 32 -5.70 0.37 8.87
CA GLY A 32 -4.87 -0.70 8.32
C GLY A 32 -5.73 -1.78 7.64
N GLN A 33 -5.47 -2.03 6.35
CA GLN A 33 -6.16 -3.07 5.59
C GLN A 33 -5.31 -4.34 5.53
N ILE A 34 -5.97 -5.49 5.61
CA ILE A 34 -5.36 -6.83 5.54
C ILE A 34 -6.04 -7.65 4.42
N GLY A 35 -5.48 -8.81 4.12
CA GLY A 35 -5.85 -9.64 2.96
C GLY A 35 -7.16 -10.44 3.07
N TRP A 36 -8.15 -9.93 3.80
CA TRP A 36 -9.50 -10.52 3.87
C TRP A 36 -10.49 -9.80 2.95
N ASN A 37 -11.57 -10.48 2.55
CA ASN A 37 -12.63 -9.88 1.75
C ASN A 37 -13.65 -9.12 2.62
N SER A 38 -14.75 -8.65 2.02
CA SER A 38 -15.83 -7.93 2.72
C SER A 38 -16.57 -8.76 3.77
N ASP A 39 -16.44 -10.09 3.71
CA ASP A 39 -17.06 -11.04 4.64
C ASP A 39 -16.06 -11.50 5.73
N GLU A 40 -14.97 -10.75 5.93
CA GLU A 40 -13.89 -11.05 6.87
C GLU A 40 -13.18 -12.41 6.61
N CYS A 41 -13.23 -12.91 5.37
CA CYS A 41 -12.64 -14.19 4.99
C CYS A 41 -11.30 -14.03 4.26
N PHE A 42 -10.30 -14.83 4.63
CA PHE A 42 -9.02 -14.92 3.92
C PHE A 42 -9.13 -15.91 2.74
N GLU A 43 -9.52 -15.41 1.57
CA GLU A 43 -9.62 -16.22 0.35
C GLU A 43 -8.26 -16.71 -0.16
N HIS A 44 -7.21 -15.93 0.10
CA HIS A 44 -5.85 -16.24 -0.33
C HIS A 44 -4.99 -16.75 0.81
N SER A 45 -4.28 -17.85 0.56
CA SER A 45 -3.28 -18.40 1.48
C SER A 45 -1.88 -17.84 1.25
N ASP A 46 -1.60 -17.35 0.05
CA ASP A 46 -0.30 -16.84 -0.34
C ASP A 46 -0.17 -15.33 -0.08
N PHE A 47 1.08 -14.88 0.06
CA PHE A 47 1.41 -13.49 0.33
C PHE A 47 0.90 -12.55 -0.76
N ILE A 48 1.01 -12.91 -2.04
CA ILE A 48 0.62 -12.04 -3.15
C ILE A 48 -0.89 -11.85 -3.24
N GLY A 49 -1.66 -12.92 -3.03
CA GLY A 49 -3.12 -12.83 -2.96
C GLY A 49 -3.59 -11.96 -1.79
N GLN A 50 -3.00 -12.12 -0.60
CA GLN A 50 -3.33 -11.24 0.54
C GLN A 50 -2.91 -9.79 0.31
N PHE A 51 -1.75 -9.57 -0.31
CA PHE A 51 -1.28 -8.24 -0.69
C PHE A 51 -2.22 -7.55 -1.69
N ARG A 52 -2.70 -8.28 -2.70
CA ARG A 52 -3.72 -7.81 -3.65
C ARG A 52 -4.98 -7.37 -2.92
N GLN A 53 -5.56 -8.28 -2.13
CA GLN A 53 -6.81 -8.01 -1.42
C GLN A 53 -6.68 -6.81 -0.48
N ALA A 54 -5.56 -6.67 0.23
CA ALA A 54 -5.31 -5.52 1.10
C ALA A 54 -5.28 -4.20 0.32
N LEU A 55 -4.68 -4.16 -0.88
CA LEU A 55 -4.70 -2.97 -1.73
C LEU A 55 -6.10 -2.67 -2.29
N GLU A 56 -6.84 -3.69 -2.72
CA GLU A 56 -8.22 -3.54 -3.18
C GLU A 56 -9.12 -2.96 -2.07
N ASN A 57 -8.93 -3.41 -0.83
CA ASN A 57 -9.61 -2.87 0.34
C ASN A 57 -9.27 -1.39 0.58
N VAL A 58 -8.00 -0.99 0.40
CA VAL A 58 -7.62 0.44 0.46
C VAL A 58 -8.37 1.25 -0.61
N VAL A 59 -8.41 0.76 -1.84
CA VAL A 59 -9.12 1.44 -2.93
C VAL A 59 -10.62 1.54 -2.65
N ALA A 60 -11.23 0.49 -2.10
CA ALA A 60 -12.63 0.50 -1.69
C ALA A 60 -12.91 1.58 -0.63
N VAL A 61 -12.07 1.71 0.39
CA VAL A 61 -12.19 2.76 1.43
C VAL A 61 -12.03 4.16 0.83
N LEU A 62 -11.08 4.37 -0.08
CA LEU A 62 -10.92 5.67 -0.73
C LEU A 62 -12.14 6.04 -1.58
N SER A 63 -12.72 5.06 -2.26
CA SER A 63 -13.86 5.25 -3.17
C SER A 63 -15.10 5.75 -2.45
N THR A 64 -15.30 5.43 -1.16
CA THR A 64 -16.45 5.92 -0.37
C THR A 64 -16.43 7.43 -0.17
N ALA A 65 -15.28 8.07 -0.34
CA ALA A 65 -15.09 9.52 -0.27
C ALA A 65 -14.78 10.15 -1.63
N GLY A 66 -15.01 9.41 -2.74
CA GLY A 66 -14.73 9.88 -4.09
C GLY A 66 -13.23 10.03 -4.41
N ALA A 67 -12.36 9.34 -3.66
CA ALA A 67 -10.92 9.31 -3.90
C ALA A 67 -10.48 7.99 -4.55
N GLY A 68 -9.32 8.02 -5.21
CA GLY A 68 -8.73 6.89 -5.92
C GLY A 68 -7.24 6.71 -5.58
N PRO A 69 -6.57 5.66 -6.11
CA PRO A 69 -5.17 5.38 -5.85
C PRO A 69 -4.24 6.58 -6.06
N GLU A 70 -4.46 7.34 -7.14
CA GLU A 70 -3.72 8.54 -7.49
C GLU A 70 -3.81 9.65 -6.43
N HIS A 71 -4.79 9.60 -5.52
CA HIS A 71 -4.93 10.56 -4.44
C HIS A 71 -4.14 10.19 -3.17
N VAL A 72 -3.58 8.98 -3.09
CA VAL A 72 -2.84 8.53 -1.91
C VAL A 72 -1.57 9.35 -1.74
N THR A 73 -1.33 9.87 -0.54
CA THR A 73 -0.17 10.73 -0.26
C THR A 73 0.91 10.00 0.53
N ARG A 74 0.50 9.04 1.36
CA ARG A 74 1.39 8.21 2.18
C ARG A 74 0.82 6.80 2.36
N MET A 75 1.68 5.79 2.36
CA MET A 75 1.36 4.45 2.83
C MET A 75 2.44 3.93 3.79
N THR A 76 2.05 3.02 4.66
CA THR A 76 2.97 2.25 5.51
C THR A 76 2.56 0.79 5.43
N TRP A 77 3.50 -0.06 5.02
CA TRP A 77 3.30 -1.50 4.92
C TRP A 77 3.99 -2.18 6.08
N TYR A 78 3.24 -3.04 6.75
CA TYR A 78 3.76 -3.93 7.78
C TYR A 78 3.73 -5.34 7.21
N VAL A 79 4.90 -5.97 7.14
CA VAL A 79 5.07 -7.35 6.63
C VAL A 79 5.61 -8.24 7.73
N THR A 80 5.23 -9.51 7.77
CA THR A 80 5.69 -10.45 8.80
C THR A 80 6.93 -11.24 8.40
N ASP A 81 7.23 -11.30 7.10
CA ASP A 81 8.41 -11.97 6.57
C ASP A 81 9.06 -11.09 5.49
N ARG A 82 10.21 -10.48 5.84
CA ARG A 82 10.96 -9.65 4.90
C ARG A 82 11.64 -10.47 3.81
N GLN A 83 12.04 -11.72 4.09
CA GLN A 83 12.70 -12.57 3.09
C GLN A 83 11.72 -12.94 1.99
N GLN A 84 10.50 -13.35 2.35
CA GLN A 84 9.42 -13.59 1.40
C GLN A 84 9.11 -12.32 0.58
N TYR A 85 8.95 -11.17 1.23
CA TYR A 85 8.73 -9.89 0.55
C TYR A 85 9.83 -9.58 -0.49
N LEU A 86 11.10 -9.78 -0.12
CA LEU A 86 12.24 -9.54 -1.01
C LEU A 86 12.31 -10.53 -2.18
N ALA A 87 12.00 -11.80 -1.93
CA ALA A 87 11.91 -12.83 -2.96
C ALA A 87 10.80 -12.52 -3.98
N ASP A 88 9.70 -11.94 -3.52
CA ASP A 88 8.51 -11.65 -4.32
C ASP A 88 8.45 -10.22 -4.90
N LEU A 89 9.51 -9.41 -4.79
CA LEU A 89 9.52 -7.99 -5.23
C LEU A 89 8.96 -7.77 -6.65
N GLY A 90 9.26 -8.69 -7.57
CA GLY A 90 8.74 -8.63 -8.94
C GLY A 90 7.22 -8.78 -9.00
N ALA A 91 6.65 -9.72 -8.24
CA ALA A 91 5.21 -9.94 -8.14
C ALA A 91 4.53 -8.81 -7.37
N VAL A 92 5.08 -8.38 -6.24
CA VAL A 92 4.63 -7.21 -5.48
C VAL A 92 4.51 -5.99 -6.37
N GLY A 93 5.56 -5.68 -7.14
CA GLY A 93 5.56 -4.52 -8.03
C GLY A 93 4.57 -4.63 -9.19
N ARG A 94 4.27 -5.83 -9.69
CA ARG A 94 3.22 -6.04 -10.72
C ARG A 94 1.83 -5.82 -10.13
N THR A 95 1.51 -6.53 -9.05
CA THR A 95 0.23 -6.41 -8.35
C THR A 95 -0.05 -4.99 -7.90
N TYR A 96 0.95 -4.29 -7.34
CA TYR A 96 0.81 -2.89 -6.97
C TYR A 96 0.45 -2.02 -8.17
N ARG A 97 1.11 -2.18 -9.32
CA ARG A 97 0.82 -1.35 -10.51
C ARG A 97 -0.55 -1.65 -11.13
N GLU A 98 -1.03 -2.89 -11.02
CA GLU A 98 -2.36 -3.27 -11.50
C GLU A 98 -3.47 -2.58 -10.70
N ILE A 99 -3.28 -2.42 -9.39
CA ILE A 99 -4.32 -1.88 -8.49
C ILE A 99 -4.12 -0.37 -8.26
N MET A 100 -2.89 0.05 -8.00
CA MET A 100 -2.54 1.43 -7.63
C MET A 100 -2.02 2.28 -8.79
N GLY A 101 -1.85 1.68 -9.97
CA GLY A 101 -1.31 2.36 -11.14
C GLY A 101 0.18 2.73 -11.01
N LYS A 102 0.60 3.76 -11.74
CA LYS A 102 1.98 4.29 -11.72
C LYS A 102 2.16 5.42 -10.70
N HIS A 103 1.37 5.42 -9.63
CA HIS A 103 1.46 6.41 -8.57
C HIS A 103 2.20 5.83 -7.35
N PHE A 104 3.24 6.54 -6.90
CA PHE A 104 4.10 6.10 -5.80
C PHE A 104 4.15 7.19 -4.73
N PRO A 105 3.36 7.05 -3.64
CA PRO A 105 3.32 8.03 -2.56
C PRO A 105 4.59 8.00 -1.70
N ALA A 106 4.61 8.76 -0.61
CA ALA A 106 5.60 8.53 0.44
C ALA A 106 5.36 7.14 1.06
N MET A 107 6.40 6.30 1.10
CA MET A 107 6.27 4.90 1.54
C MET A 107 7.15 4.59 2.74
N SER A 108 6.73 3.62 3.53
CA SER A 108 7.57 2.92 4.51
C SER A 108 7.17 1.45 4.51
N VAL A 109 8.13 0.54 4.53
CA VAL A 109 7.89 -0.91 4.65
C VAL A 109 8.68 -1.39 5.86
N VAL A 110 7.99 -2.02 6.81
CA VAL A 110 8.55 -2.44 8.09
C VAL A 110 8.23 -3.90 8.33
N GLU A 111 9.24 -4.69 8.65
CA GLU A 111 9.05 -6.04 9.15
C GLU A 111 8.60 -5.99 10.61
N VAL A 112 7.48 -6.64 10.92
CA VAL A 112 6.90 -6.71 12.26
C VAL A 112 6.80 -8.16 12.72
N SER A 113 6.84 -8.39 14.03
CA SER A 113 6.77 -9.74 14.60
C SER A 113 5.43 -10.44 14.33
N ALA A 114 4.33 -9.68 14.25
CA ALA A 114 2.99 -10.20 14.01
C ALA A 114 2.01 -9.09 13.59
N LEU A 115 0.92 -9.48 12.93
CA LEU A 115 -0.26 -8.63 12.71
C LEU A 115 -1.38 -9.05 13.66
N MET A 116 -2.28 -8.13 14.02
CA MET A 116 -3.36 -8.38 14.99
C MET A 116 -4.34 -9.47 14.54
N ARG A 117 -4.68 -9.51 13.26
CA ARG A 117 -5.42 -10.61 12.65
C ARG A 117 -4.50 -11.28 11.64
N MET A 118 -4.25 -12.56 11.86
CA MET A 118 -3.58 -13.45 10.92
C MET A 118 -4.55 -14.56 10.58
N ARG A 119 -4.43 -15.15 9.39
CA ARG A 119 -5.18 -16.37 9.07
C ARG A 119 -4.84 -17.41 10.14
N LEU A 120 -5.84 -17.85 10.90
CA LEU A 120 -5.68 -18.98 11.80
C LEU A 120 -5.32 -20.19 10.92
N SER A 121 -4.17 -20.80 11.21
CA SER A 121 -3.71 -22.03 10.55
C SER A 121 -4.67 -23.18 10.79
#